data_AF-A0A3L7SFK3-F1
#
_entry.id   AF-A0A3L7SFK3-F1
#
_cell.length_a   1.000
_cell.length_b   1.000
_cell.length_c   1.000
_cell.angle_alpha   90.00
_cell.angle_beta   90.00
_cell.angle_gamma   90.00
#
_symmetry.space_group_name_H-M   'P 1'
#
loop_
_entity.id
_entity.type
_entity.pdbx_description
1 polymer ?
#
loop_
_entity_poly.entity_id
_entity_poly.type
_entity_poly.pdbx_seq_one_letter_code
_entity_poly.pdbx_strand_id
1 'polypeptide(L)'
;KKNLNVNKLGIVGCDFSGSVALLYAELDWEKIPYDDSPLFEDKTPRGQDVQALVLVSPDPSTPGLVAHKAVMAARSRARPIVIGVADKNSHDVGIANKMFEQLSPKKDKEKQEPPYLWKYPVNQSGMDLVTHNPDFRSHISEFLTKYVKEHPSEWRDRRSRLDRD
;
A
#
# COMPACT_ATOMS: atom_id res chain seq x y z
N LYS A 1 18.32 -21.71 0.74
CA LYS A 1 18.33 -20.27 1.07
C LYS A 1 16.99 -19.69 0.63
N LYS A 2 16.18 -19.19 1.58
CA LYS A 2 14.80 -18.71 1.30
C LYS A 2 14.90 -17.27 0.84
N ASN A 3 14.87 -17.07 -0.47
CA ASN A 3 15.19 -15.80 -1.12
C ASN A 3 13.98 -14.86 -1.07
N LEU A 4 14.09 -13.76 -0.34
CA LEU A 4 13.12 -12.66 -0.34
C LEU A 4 12.95 -12.15 -1.78
N ASN A 5 11.74 -12.26 -2.34
CA ASN A 5 11.42 -11.64 -3.62
C ASN A 5 11.11 -10.16 -3.37
N VAL A 6 11.95 -9.26 -3.85
CA VAL A 6 11.75 -7.81 -3.62
C VAL A 6 10.52 -7.28 -4.35
N ASN A 7 10.07 -7.96 -5.41
CA ASN A 7 8.86 -7.63 -6.16
C ASN A 7 7.56 -7.96 -5.39
N LYS A 8 7.66 -8.49 -4.17
CA LYS A 8 6.53 -8.84 -3.29
C LYS A 8 6.57 -8.02 -2.01
N LEU A 9 6.64 -6.69 -2.13
CA LEU A 9 6.63 -5.78 -0.98
C LEU A 9 5.20 -5.36 -0.64
N GLY A 10 4.80 -5.57 0.61
CA GLY A 10 3.60 -4.98 1.21
C GLY A 10 3.99 -4.07 2.35
N ILE A 11 3.32 -2.92 2.50
CA ILE A 11 3.59 -1.97 3.58
C ILE A 11 2.33 -1.81 4.44
N VAL A 12 2.51 -1.87 5.75
CA VAL A 12 1.48 -1.52 6.74
C VAL A 12 1.96 -0.27 7.46
N GLY A 13 1.22 0.84 7.31
CA GLY A 13 1.51 2.12 7.96
C GLY A 13 0.38 2.50 8.91
N CYS A 14 0.73 2.86 10.14
CA CYS A 14 -0.20 3.34 11.17
C CYS A 14 -0.05 4.85 11.42
N ASP A 15 -1.15 5.56 11.62
CA ASP A 15 -1.16 6.99 11.94
C ASP A 15 -0.41 7.80 10.86
N PHE A 16 0.56 8.64 11.27
CA PHE A 16 1.40 9.40 10.34
C PHE A 16 2.21 8.51 9.39
N SER A 17 2.58 7.29 9.81
CA SER A 17 3.35 6.38 8.97
C SER A 17 2.52 5.80 7.82
N GLY A 18 1.19 5.89 7.87
CA GLY A 18 0.33 5.65 6.72
C GLY A 18 0.62 6.63 5.57
N SER A 19 0.78 7.91 5.87
CA SER A 19 1.17 8.93 4.90
C SER A 19 2.58 8.70 4.35
N VAL A 20 3.51 8.29 5.21
CA VAL A 20 4.88 7.91 4.79
C VAL A 20 4.85 6.70 3.85
N ALA A 21 4.07 5.66 4.17
CA ALA A 21 3.94 4.48 3.33
C ALA A 21 3.41 4.81 1.93
N LEU A 22 2.41 5.71 1.85
CA LEU A 22 1.84 6.16 0.59
C LEU A 22 2.84 6.95 -0.26
N LEU A 23 3.57 7.88 0.36
CA LEU A 23 4.63 8.66 -0.29
C LEU A 23 5.79 7.77 -0.76
N TYR A 24 6.19 6.81 0.07
CA TYR A 24 7.22 5.84 -0.31
C TYR A 24 6.77 5.02 -1.53
N ALA A 25 5.52 4.55 -1.53
CA ALA A 25 4.98 3.77 -2.64
C ALA A 25 4.94 4.58 -3.94
N GLU A 26 4.53 5.84 -3.88
CA GLU A 26 4.60 6.77 -5.03
C GLU A 26 6.03 6.85 -5.57
N LEU A 27 7.00 7.15 -4.69
CA LEU A 27 8.41 7.28 -5.10
C LEU A 27 8.95 5.97 -5.67
N ASP A 28 8.61 4.83 -5.06
CA ASP A 28 9.03 3.52 -5.53
C ASP A 28 8.48 3.20 -6.92
N TRP A 29 7.23 3.55 -7.16
CA TRP A 29 6.53 3.39 -8.43
C TRP A 29 7.08 4.30 -9.54
N GLU A 30 7.56 5.49 -9.20
CA GLU A 30 8.12 6.48 -10.13
C GLU A 30 9.60 6.20 -10.51
N LYS A 31 10.29 5.27 -9.82
CA LYS A 31 11.69 4.97 -10.14
C LYS A 31 11.87 4.48 -11.57
N ILE A 32 12.82 5.10 -12.28
CA ILE A 32 13.25 4.72 -13.62
C ILE A 32 14.03 3.38 -13.53
N PRO A 33 13.71 2.37 -14.35
CA PRO A 33 14.47 1.11 -14.45
C PRO A 33 15.96 1.31 -14.80
N TYR A 34 16.78 0.29 -14.57
CA TYR A 34 18.16 0.26 -15.04
C TYR A 34 18.23 0.27 -16.57
N ASP A 35 19.31 0.80 -17.13
CA ASP A 35 19.54 0.79 -18.58
C ASP A 35 20.34 -0.45 -18.99
N ASP A 36 19.79 -1.64 -18.68
CA ASP A 36 20.43 -2.94 -18.91
C ASP A 36 19.80 -3.74 -20.06
N SER A 37 18.83 -3.15 -20.78
CA SER A 37 18.22 -3.72 -21.98
C SER A 37 17.80 -2.62 -22.97
N PRO A 38 17.89 -2.84 -24.30
CA PRO A 38 17.37 -1.91 -25.29
C PRO A 38 15.83 -1.80 -25.28
N LEU A 39 15.12 -2.84 -24.83
CA LEU A 39 13.67 -2.84 -24.68
C LEU A 39 13.29 -2.43 -23.26
N PHE A 40 12.44 -1.39 -23.13
CA PHE A 40 12.06 -0.85 -21.82
C PHE A 40 11.38 -1.89 -20.92
N GLU A 41 10.60 -2.79 -21.50
CA GLU A 41 9.88 -3.86 -20.78
C GLU A 41 10.83 -4.88 -20.14
N ASP A 42 12.01 -5.06 -20.71
CA ASP A 42 13.03 -6.01 -20.25
C ASP A 42 14.06 -5.38 -19.29
N LYS A 43 13.99 -4.06 -19.09
CA LYS A 43 14.87 -3.34 -18.17
C LYS A 43 14.61 -3.76 -16.73
N THR A 44 15.68 -3.96 -15.95
CA THR A 44 15.53 -4.32 -14.53
C THR A 44 14.93 -3.15 -13.75
N PRO A 45 13.75 -3.32 -13.12
CA PRO A 45 13.15 -2.22 -12.36
C PRO A 45 13.97 -1.89 -11.11
N ARG A 46 14.10 -0.60 -10.83
CA ARG A 46 14.75 -0.07 -9.61
C ARG A 46 13.79 0.15 -8.44
N GLY A 47 12.52 -0.14 -8.67
CA GLY A 47 11.40 -0.05 -7.76
C GLY A 47 10.21 -0.74 -8.41
N GLN A 48 9.00 -0.25 -8.14
CA GLN A 48 7.76 -0.93 -8.51
C GLN A 48 7.58 -2.24 -7.74
N ASP A 49 8.19 -2.30 -6.56
CA ASP A 49 8.24 -3.43 -5.66
C ASP A 49 6.99 -3.49 -4.78
N VAL A 50 6.44 -2.31 -4.43
CA VAL A 50 5.24 -2.19 -3.59
C VAL A 50 4.02 -2.70 -4.34
N GLN A 51 3.49 -3.85 -3.90
CA GLN A 51 2.31 -4.49 -4.46
C GLN A 51 1.03 -4.14 -3.71
N ALA A 52 1.10 -3.88 -2.40
CA ALA A 52 -0.09 -3.57 -1.60
C ALA A 52 0.21 -2.65 -0.41
N LEU A 53 -0.79 -1.85 -0.02
CA LEU A 53 -0.72 -0.96 1.14
C LEU A 53 -1.87 -1.22 2.11
N VAL A 54 -1.57 -1.21 3.40
CA VAL A 54 -2.55 -1.15 4.49
C VAL A 54 -2.29 0.13 5.26
N LEU A 55 -3.26 1.03 5.27
CA LEU A 55 -3.23 2.32 5.95
C LEU A 55 -4.15 2.25 7.18
N VAL A 56 -3.57 2.26 8.38
CA VAL A 56 -4.29 2.13 9.65
C VAL A 56 -4.42 3.50 10.30
N SER A 57 -5.65 3.99 10.49
CA SER A 57 -5.94 5.34 10.98
C SER A 57 -5.02 6.41 10.35
N PRO A 58 -4.94 6.49 9.00
CA PRO A 58 -3.93 7.34 8.38
C PRO A 58 -4.13 8.82 8.75
N ASP A 59 -3.05 9.50 9.11
CA ASP A 59 -3.05 10.94 9.37
C ASP A 59 -2.38 11.72 8.23
N PRO A 60 -3.14 12.41 7.36
CA PRO A 60 -2.60 13.22 6.28
C PRO A 60 -2.12 14.61 6.73
N SER A 61 -2.31 14.98 8.00
CA SER A 61 -2.01 16.32 8.51
C SER A 61 -0.58 16.49 9.04
N THR A 62 0.25 15.45 8.95
CA THR A 62 1.63 15.47 9.42
C THR A 62 2.45 16.56 8.71
N PRO A 63 3.02 17.53 9.45
CA PRO A 63 3.81 18.61 8.86
C PRO A 63 4.97 18.09 8.01
N GLY A 64 5.13 18.63 6.80
CA GLY A 64 6.18 18.24 5.86
C GLY A 64 5.85 17.03 4.99
N LEU A 65 4.72 16.34 5.20
CA LEU A 65 4.24 15.26 4.33
C LEU A 65 3.08 15.75 3.47
N VAL A 66 3.26 15.77 2.14
CA VAL A 66 2.21 16.17 1.20
C VAL A 66 1.56 14.93 0.58
N ALA A 67 0.65 14.29 1.31
CA ALA A 67 0.06 13.01 0.90
C ALA A 67 -0.88 13.10 -0.32
N HIS A 68 -1.36 14.29 -0.70
CA HIS A 68 -2.35 14.45 -1.76
C HIS A 68 -1.86 13.95 -3.15
N LYS A 69 -0.61 14.26 -3.53
CA LYS A 69 -0.04 13.77 -4.80
C LYS A 69 0.06 12.24 -4.80
N ALA A 70 0.50 11.67 -3.67
CA ALA A 70 0.63 10.24 -3.47
C ALA A 70 -0.71 9.50 -3.58
N VAL A 71 -1.80 10.05 -3.04
CA VAL A 71 -3.16 9.49 -3.18
C VAL A 71 -3.57 9.43 -4.66
N MET A 72 -3.29 10.48 -5.44
CA MET A 72 -3.62 10.52 -6.86
C MET A 72 -2.78 9.53 -7.69
N ALA A 73 -1.49 9.38 -7.38
CA ALA A 73 -0.62 8.39 -7.99
C ALA A 73 -1.03 6.95 -7.66
N ALA A 74 -1.43 6.72 -6.40
CA ALA A 74 -1.95 5.44 -5.94
C ALA A 74 -3.23 5.04 -6.70
N ARG A 75 -4.15 5.99 -6.89
CA ARG A 75 -5.35 5.77 -7.68
C ARG A 75 -5.05 5.38 -9.13
N SER A 76 -4.10 6.04 -9.78
CA SER A 76 -3.79 5.77 -11.21
C SER A 76 -3.08 4.44 -11.42
N ARG A 77 -2.34 3.95 -10.42
CA ARG A 77 -1.64 2.64 -10.47
C ARG A 77 -2.52 1.44 -10.18
N ALA A 78 -3.74 1.64 -9.66
CA ALA A 78 -4.71 0.58 -9.35
C ALA A 78 -4.11 -0.57 -8.51
N ARG A 79 -3.18 -0.25 -7.59
CA ARG A 79 -2.62 -1.24 -6.66
C ARG A 79 -3.60 -1.49 -5.49
N PRO A 80 -3.64 -2.71 -4.93
CA PRO A 80 -4.43 -3.01 -3.74
C PRO A 80 -4.10 -2.10 -2.56
N ILE A 81 -5.11 -1.37 -2.06
CA ILE A 81 -4.98 -0.50 -0.88
C ILE A 81 -6.15 -0.77 0.06
N VAL A 82 -5.86 -0.87 1.35
CA VAL A 82 -6.84 -0.92 2.43
C VAL A 82 -6.67 0.30 3.31
N ILE A 83 -7.78 0.89 3.73
CA ILE A 83 -7.84 1.83 4.84
C ILE A 83 -8.60 1.17 6.00
N GLY A 84 -7.93 1.00 7.14
CA GLY A 84 -8.52 0.42 8.35
C GLY A 84 -8.68 1.46 9.44
N VAL A 85 -9.86 1.56 10.05
CA VAL A 85 -10.16 2.54 11.12
C VAL A 85 -11.04 1.99 12.23
N ALA A 86 -10.89 2.62 13.39
CA ALA A 86 -11.77 2.47 14.53
C ALA A 86 -13.04 3.30 14.33
N ASP A 87 -14.20 2.65 14.21
CA ASP A 87 -15.48 3.27 13.86
C ASP A 87 -16.03 4.19 14.97
N LYS A 88 -15.59 3.99 16.21
CA LYS A 88 -15.99 4.85 17.33
C LYS A 88 -15.13 6.12 17.44
N ASN A 89 -14.11 6.28 16.60
CA ASN A 89 -13.35 7.52 16.47
C ASN A 89 -13.84 8.30 15.23
N SER A 90 -14.73 9.27 15.45
CA SER A 90 -15.36 10.03 14.36
C SER A 90 -14.36 10.84 13.52
N HIS A 91 -13.26 11.28 14.13
CA HIS A 91 -12.20 12.01 13.45
C HIS A 91 -11.50 11.11 12.41
N ASP A 92 -11.03 9.94 12.84
CA ASP A 92 -10.36 8.96 11.99
C ASP A 92 -11.29 8.45 10.87
N VAL A 93 -12.55 8.19 11.21
CA VAL A 93 -13.57 7.80 10.22
C VAL A 93 -13.75 8.88 9.16
N GLY A 94 -13.80 10.15 9.57
CA GLY A 94 -13.92 11.28 8.64
C GLY A 94 -12.74 11.37 7.68
N ILE A 95 -11.52 11.18 8.18
CA ILE A 95 -10.30 11.17 7.36
C ILE A 95 -10.28 9.97 6.41
N ALA A 96 -10.57 8.78 6.92
CA ALA A 96 -10.55 7.55 6.12
C ALA A 96 -11.60 7.54 5.02
N ASN A 97 -12.83 8.03 5.27
CA ASN A 97 -13.84 8.16 4.24
C ASN A 97 -13.36 9.09 3.11
N LYS A 98 -12.79 10.26 3.44
CA LYS A 98 -12.25 11.20 2.43
C LYS A 98 -11.14 10.57 1.61
N MET A 99 -10.19 9.89 2.25
CA MET A 99 -9.09 9.23 1.55
C MET A 99 -9.60 8.07 0.68
N PHE A 100 -10.55 7.29 1.17
CA PHE A 100 -11.18 6.22 0.42
C PHE A 100 -11.91 6.74 -0.83
N GLU A 101 -12.64 7.84 -0.72
CA GLU A 101 -13.30 8.50 -1.85
C GLU A 101 -12.30 9.02 -2.89
N GLN A 102 -11.16 9.54 -2.44
CA GLN A 102 -10.10 9.99 -3.33
C GLN A 102 -9.44 8.84 -4.10
N LEU A 103 -9.25 7.69 -3.44
CA LEU A 103 -8.69 6.48 -4.05
C LEU A 103 -9.70 5.73 -4.93
N SER A 104 -10.99 5.77 -4.59
CA SER A 104 -12.02 5.00 -5.27
C SER A 104 -12.31 5.55 -6.68
N PRO A 105 -12.28 4.71 -7.73
CA PRO A 105 -12.73 5.13 -9.06
C PRO A 105 -14.23 5.42 -9.05
N LYS A 106 -14.65 6.52 -9.69
CA LYS A 106 -16.05 6.99 -9.70
C LYS A 106 -17.06 6.01 -10.34
N LYS A 107 -16.60 4.99 -11.08
CA LYS A 107 -17.45 4.10 -11.91
C LYS A 107 -17.53 2.64 -11.44
N ASP A 108 -16.76 2.22 -10.44
CA ASP A 108 -16.62 0.79 -10.08
C ASP A 108 -16.91 0.50 -8.60
N LYS A 109 -17.83 1.24 -7.96
CA LYS A 109 -18.19 1.01 -6.54
C LYS A 109 -18.83 -0.37 -6.28
N GLU A 110 -19.27 -1.07 -7.32
CA GLU A 110 -19.94 -2.38 -7.21
C GLU A 110 -18.96 -3.58 -7.25
N LYS A 111 -17.70 -3.38 -7.67
CA LYS A 111 -16.71 -4.46 -7.65
C LYS A 111 -16.19 -4.66 -6.24
N GLN A 112 -16.11 -5.90 -5.78
CA GLN A 112 -15.47 -6.29 -4.51
C GLN A 112 -13.93 -6.23 -4.61
N GLU A 113 -13.38 -5.23 -5.29
CA GLU A 113 -11.96 -5.04 -5.54
C GLU A 113 -11.45 -3.80 -4.80
N PRO A 114 -10.15 -3.76 -4.44
CA PRO A 114 -9.58 -2.62 -3.74
C PRO A 114 -9.67 -1.33 -4.59
N PRO A 115 -9.72 -0.15 -3.96
CA PRO A 115 -9.47 0.09 -2.53
C PRO A 115 -10.57 -0.44 -1.61
N TYR A 116 -10.21 -0.81 -0.38
CA TYR A 116 -11.16 -1.22 0.67
C TYR A 116 -11.16 -0.23 1.83
N LEU A 117 -12.31 -0.09 2.49
CA LEU A 117 -12.47 0.62 3.76
C LEU A 117 -12.99 -0.34 4.81
N TRP A 118 -12.15 -0.67 5.79
CA TRP A 118 -12.52 -1.52 6.91
C TRP A 118 -12.77 -0.69 8.15
N LYS A 119 -13.95 -0.88 8.75
CA LYS A 119 -14.37 -0.20 9.98
C LYS A 119 -14.55 -1.23 11.08
N TYR A 120 -13.98 -0.96 12.25
CA TYR A 120 -14.06 -1.86 13.41
C TYR A 120 -14.77 -1.15 14.56
N PRO A 121 -15.76 -1.77 15.22
CA PRO A 121 -16.59 -1.12 16.25
C PRO A 121 -15.86 -0.96 17.60
N VAL A 122 -14.64 -0.45 17.58
CA VAL A 122 -13.72 -0.27 18.71
C VAL A 122 -13.30 1.19 18.84
N ASN A 123 -12.73 1.56 20.00
CA ASN A 123 -12.20 2.91 20.24
C ASN A 123 -10.70 3.02 19.93
N GLN A 124 -9.96 1.90 20.04
CA GLN A 124 -8.51 1.89 19.83
C GLN A 124 -8.18 2.21 18.37
N SER A 125 -7.40 3.26 18.16
CA SER A 125 -7.02 3.76 16.84
C SER A 125 -5.53 3.52 16.57
N GLY A 126 -5.07 3.71 15.33
CA GLY A 126 -3.65 3.64 15.00
C GLY A 126 -3.02 2.28 15.30
N MET A 127 -1.84 2.31 15.92
CA MET A 127 -1.16 1.07 16.33
C MET A 127 -1.97 0.25 17.34
N ASP A 128 -2.78 0.89 18.20
CA ASP A 128 -3.58 0.16 19.17
C ASP A 128 -4.67 -0.70 18.52
N LEU A 129 -5.18 -0.28 17.36
CA LEU A 129 -6.08 -1.10 16.55
C LEU A 129 -5.37 -2.38 16.09
N VAL A 130 -4.10 -2.30 15.69
CA VAL A 130 -3.29 -3.46 15.29
C VAL A 130 -2.99 -4.39 16.46
N THR A 131 -2.60 -3.84 17.61
CA THR A 131 -2.15 -4.64 18.77
C THR A 131 -3.30 -5.25 19.56
N HIS A 132 -4.47 -4.61 19.62
CA HIS A 132 -5.58 -5.06 20.45
C HIS A 132 -6.72 -5.72 19.68
N ASN A 133 -6.81 -5.57 18.36
CA ASN A 133 -7.88 -6.18 17.56
C ASN A 133 -7.38 -7.41 16.77
N PRO A 134 -7.71 -8.65 17.19
CA PRO A 134 -7.28 -9.87 16.49
C PRO A 134 -7.91 -10.04 15.11
N ASP A 135 -9.14 -9.58 14.91
CA ASP A 135 -9.82 -9.66 13.61
C ASP A 135 -9.13 -8.75 12.62
N PHE A 136 -8.73 -7.55 13.05
CA PHE A 136 -7.98 -6.63 12.20
C PHE A 136 -6.64 -7.22 11.73
N ARG A 137 -5.90 -7.86 12.64
CA ARG A 137 -4.64 -8.56 12.27
C ARG A 137 -4.89 -9.70 11.29
N SER A 138 -5.97 -10.44 11.48
CA SER A 138 -6.34 -11.56 10.60
C SER A 138 -6.66 -11.04 9.20
N HIS A 139 -7.48 -10.00 9.08
CA HIS A 139 -7.79 -9.37 7.80
C HIS A 139 -6.54 -8.77 7.11
N ILE A 140 -5.61 -8.16 7.86
CA ILE A 140 -4.31 -7.72 7.30
C ILE A 140 -3.54 -8.90 6.73
N SER A 141 -3.47 -10.01 7.47
CA SER A 141 -2.75 -11.22 7.04
C SER A 141 -3.35 -11.82 5.77
N GLU A 142 -4.69 -11.90 5.70
CA GLU A 142 -5.42 -12.39 4.52
C GLU A 142 -5.20 -11.48 3.30
N PHE A 143 -5.27 -10.17 3.50
CA PHE A 143 -5.03 -9.18 2.43
C PHE A 143 -3.61 -9.27 1.89
N LEU A 144 -2.60 -9.29 2.76
CA LEU A 144 -1.20 -9.43 2.33
C LEU A 144 -0.94 -10.80 1.73
N THR A 145 -1.62 -11.85 2.19
CA THR A 145 -1.53 -13.18 1.59
C THR A 145 -2.02 -13.13 0.15
N LYS A 146 -3.23 -12.63 -0.08
CA LYS A 146 -3.85 -12.54 -1.40
C LYS A 146 -3.06 -11.63 -2.37
N TYR A 147 -2.72 -10.42 -1.94
CA TYR A 147 -2.21 -9.37 -2.84
C TYR A 147 -0.69 -9.23 -2.86
N VAL A 148 0.04 -9.92 -1.97
CA VAL A 148 1.51 -9.86 -1.93
C VAL A 148 2.11 -11.26 -2.04
N LYS A 149 1.75 -12.16 -1.11
CA LYS A 149 2.34 -13.51 -1.07
C LYS A 149 1.94 -14.34 -2.29
N GLU A 150 0.67 -14.35 -2.64
CA GLU A 150 0.09 -15.12 -3.75
C GLU A 150 0.08 -14.36 -5.08
N HIS A 151 0.45 -13.07 -5.07
CA HIS A 151 0.54 -12.27 -6.29
C HIS A 151 1.46 -12.96 -7.31
N PRO A 152 1.00 -13.17 -8.57
CA PRO A 152 1.82 -13.74 -9.63
C PRO A 152 2.87 -12.70 -10.01
N SER A 153 4.08 -12.89 -9.51
CA SER A 153 5.20 -12.00 -9.78
C SER A 153 6.45 -12.83 -10.02
N GLU A 154 7.23 -12.44 -11.01
CA GLU A 154 8.54 -13.05 -11.23
C GLU A 154 9.45 -12.84 -10.02
N TRP A 155 10.36 -13.78 -9.82
CA TRP A 155 11.39 -13.63 -8.81
C TRP A 155 12.36 -12.52 -9.22
N ARG A 156 12.60 -11.55 -8.33
CA ARG A 156 13.51 -10.43 -8.58
C ARG A 156 14.44 -10.19 -7.39
N ASP A 157 15.68 -9.79 -7.69
CA ASP A 157 16.59 -9.15 -6.75
C ASP A 157 16.92 -7.71 -7.19
N ARG A 158 17.62 -6.96 -6.33
CA ARG A 158 18.01 -5.57 -6.58
C ARG A 158 19.27 -5.40 -7.44
N ARG A 159 19.83 -6.48 -7.99
CA ARG A 159 21.04 -6.41 -8.82
C ARG A 159 20.65 -6.25 -10.28
N SER A 160 21.43 -5.45 -11.01
CA SER A 160 21.31 -5.35 -12.46
C SER A 160 21.49 -6.74 -13.09
N ARG A 161 20.84 -7.02 -14.23
CA ARG A 161 21.11 -8.26 -14.97
C ARG A 161 22.57 -8.38 -15.39
N LEU A 162 23.25 -7.25 -15.58
CA LEU A 162 24.67 -7.19 -15.92
C LEU A 162 25.59 -7.63 -14.76
N ASP A 163 25.09 -7.63 -13.52
CA ASP A 163 25.87 -7.97 -12.31
C ASP A 163 25.53 -9.38 -11.77
N ARG A 164 24.71 -10.15 -12.51
CA ARG A 164 24.26 -11.50 -12.13
C ARG A 164 25.07 -12.55 -12.89
N ASP A 165 26.37 -12.60 -12.61
CA ASP A 165 27.21 -13.76 -12.95
C ASP A 165 26.83 -15.00 -12.12
#